data_AF-A0A0F8WRP4-F1
#
_entry.id   AF-A0A0F8WRP4-F1
#
_cell.length_a   1.000
_cell.length_b   1.000
_cell.length_c   1.000
_cell.angle_alpha   90.00
_cell.angle_beta   90.00
_cell.angle_gamma   90.00
#
_symmetry.space_group_name_H-M   'P 1'
#
loop_
_entity.id
_entity.type
_entity.pdbx_description
1 polymer ?
#
loop_
_entity_poly.entity_id
_entity_poly.type
_entity_poly.pdbx_seq_one_letter_code
_entity_poly.pdbx_strand_id
1 'polypeptide(L)'
;MLVLYNGYDSFGEPFSTEQELRNWYWSEEMGDAVLAEADYEEMGGGALAEADFYDKGYGFFRSCMDSGFAHDALVPLVRWMYQRGINDTRDIDYEDLRAWIAQNTPDEWDEALVIFIESDTEVLGIPDLMRELRRLPEPIAVVGGAREECLAEVLIALDALGKEYEVIEALTY
;
A
#
# COMPACT_ATOMS: atom_id res chain seq x y z
N MET A 1 14.20 -3.42 8.69
CA MET A 1 12.98 -2.57 8.66
C MET A 1 12.69 -2.27 7.20
N LEU A 2 11.42 -2.30 6.78
CA LEU A 2 11.03 -1.94 5.40
C LEU A 2 10.38 -0.55 5.42
N VAL A 3 10.97 0.40 4.70
CA VAL A 3 10.43 1.77 4.54
C VAL A 3 9.78 1.85 3.17
N LEU A 4 8.46 2.00 3.17
CA LEU A 4 7.67 2.19 1.96
C LEU A 4 7.58 3.68 1.64
N TYR A 5 7.73 4.03 0.37
CA TYR A 5 7.53 5.40 -0.09
C TYR A 5 6.87 5.44 -1.47
N ASN A 6 6.18 6.54 -1.75
CA ASN A 6 5.65 6.84 -3.07
C ASN A 6 6.80 7.40 -3.91
N GLY A 7 7.31 6.60 -4.86
CA GLY A 7 8.33 7.05 -5.80
C GLY A 7 7.75 7.87 -6.94
N TYR A 8 7.85 7.36 -8.16
CA TYR A 8 7.34 8.06 -9.33
C TYR A 8 5.81 7.90 -9.44
N ASP A 9 5.13 8.98 -9.81
CA ASP A 9 3.73 8.92 -10.19
C ASP A 9 3.55 8.24 -11.56
N SER A 10 2.29 8.03 -11.95
CA SER A 10 1.92 7.42 -13.24
C SER A 10 2.35 8.24 -14.46
N PHE A 11 2.79 9.49 -14.28
CA PHE A 11 3.31 10.38 -15.32
C PHE A 11 4.85 10.44 -15.36
N GLY A 12 5.52 9.74 -14.44
CA GLY A 12 6.98 9.71 -14.34
C GLY A 12 7.56 10.91 -13.58
N GLU A 13 6.74 11.66 -12.85
CA GLU A 13 7.19 12.72 -11.95
C GLU A 13 7.50 12.13 -10.56
N PRO A 14 8.69 12.39 -9.99
CA PRO A 14 9.04 11.85 -8.68
C PRO A 14 8.26 12.57 -7.58
N PHE A 15 7.47 11.82 -6.79
CA PHE A 15 7.01 12.31 -5.49
C PHE A 15 8.19 12.41 -4.52
N SER A 16 9.00 11.35 -4.44
CA SER A 16 10.26 11.33 -3.68
C SER A 16 11.16 10.19 -4.18
N THR A 17 12.46 10.43 -4.20
CA THR A 17 13.47 9.38 -4.43
C THR A 17 13.93 8.79 -3.10
N GLU A 18 14.47 7.57 -3.13
CA GLU A 18 15.13 6.98 -1.95
C GLU A 18 16.19 7.95 -1.39
N GLN A 19 17.03 8.54 -2.25
CA GLN A 19 18.08 9.47 -1.81
C GLN A 19 17.50 10.71 -1.11
N GLU A 20 16.40 11.27 -1.60
CA GLU A 20 15.74 12.41 -0.95
C GLU A 20 15.16 12.02 0.40
N LEU A 21 14.53 10.86 0.53
CA LEU A 21 14.02 10.37 1.81
C LEU A 21 15.14 10.11 2.80
N ARG A 22 16.21 9.45 2.36
CA ARG A 22 17.41 9.27 3.17
C ARG A 22 17.92 10.64 3.65
N ASN A 23 18.14 11.58 2.73
CA ASN A 23 18.61 12.91 3.08
C ASN A 23 17.67 13.63 4.06
N TRP A 24 16.35 13.45 3.94
CA TRP A 24 15.36 14.02 4.86
C TRP A 24 15.49 13.41 6.27
N TYR A 25 15.53 12.07 6.38
CA TYR A 25 15.75 11.36 7.65
C TYR A 25 17.07 11.76 8.35
N TRP A 26 18.10 12.09 7.58
CA TRP A 26 19.42 12.49 8.08
C TRP A 26 19.69 14.01 8.02
N SER A 27 18.70 14.82 7.67
CA SER A 27 18.83 16.29 7.68
C SER A 27 18.85 16.79 9.12
N GLU A 28 19.54 17.89 9.42
CA GLU A 28 19.68 18.39 10.81
C GLU A 28 18.32 18.63 11.50
N GLU A 29 17.28 18.96 10.74
CA GLU A 29 15.92 19.25 11.26
C GLU A 29 15.23 18.01 11.87
N MET A 30 15.46 16.82 11.31
CA MET A 30 14.89 15.57 11.80
C MET A 30 15.91 14.68 12.48
N GLY A 31 17.17 14.87 12.10
CA GLY A 31 18.31 14.35 12.78
C GLY A 31 18.24 14.73 14.26
N ASP A 32 18.21 16.01 14.63
CA ASP A 32 18.21 16.39 16.04
C ASP A 32 17.05 15.76 16.85
N ALA A 33 15.90 15.46 16.22
CA ALA A 33 14.78 14.76 16.86
C ALA A 33 14.98 13.24 17.01
N VAL A 34 15.67 12.59 16.06
CA VAL A 34 16.04 11.16 16.11
C VAL A 34 17.30 10.94 16.96
N LEU A 35 18.15 11.96 17.08
CA LEU A 35 19.51 11.93 17.64
C LEU A 35 19.57 12.49 19.06
N ALA A 36 18.54 13.20 19.53
CA ALA A 36 18.44 13.66 20.92
C ALA A 36 18.37 12.54 21.98
N GLU A 37 18.11 11.29 21.57
CA GLU A 37 18.05 10.11 22.44
C GLU A 37 19.21 9.11 22.23
N ALA A 38 20.15 9.37 21.31
CA ALA A 38 21.25 8.43 21.02
C ALA A 38 22.60 9.13 20.79
N ASP A 39 23.56 8.86 21.68
CA ASP A 39 24.96 9.30 21.57
C ASP A 39 25.59 8.88 20.24
N TYR A 40 25.93 9.90 19.44
CA TYR A 40 26.33 9.79 18.04
C TYR A 40 27.65 9.06 17.76
N GLU A 41 28.50 8.86 18.77
CA GLU A 41 29.84 8.29 18.56
C GLU A 41 29.92 6.77 18.76
N GLU A 42 28.93 6.13 19.40
CA GLU A 42 28.90 4.68 19.60
C GLU A 42 27.78 3.95 18.81
N MET A 43 26.74 4.66 18.35
CA MET A 43 25.70 4.12 17.47
C MET A 43 25.93 4.53 16.02
N GLY A 44 26.95 3.97 15.38
CA GLY A 44 27.06 4.03 13.93
C GLY A 44 25.83 3.40 13.27
N GLY A 45 24.93 4.22 12.71
CA GLY A 45 23.83 3.77 11.87
C GLY A 45 22.69 3.07 12.61
N GLY A 46 21.72 3.83 13.13
CA GLY A 46 20.49 3.27 13.72
C GLY A 46 19.63 2.46 12.73
N ALA A 47 18.49 1.93 13.18
CA ALA A 47 17.59 1.06 12.41
C ALA A 47 17.22 1.59 11.00
N LEU A 48 17.25 2.92 10.79
CA LEU A 48 17.05 3.57 9.50
C LEU A 48 18.20 3.37 8.50
N ALA A 49 19.45 3.27 8.97
CA ALA A 49 20.62 3.04 8.12
C ALA A 49 20.61 1.64 7.52
N GLU A 50 20.12 0.66 8.28
CA GLU A 50 19.92 -0.74 7.86
C GLU A 50 18.53 -1.01 7.27
N ALA A 51 17.72 0.04 7.06
CA ALA A 51 16.40 -0.12 6.48
C ALA A 51 16.47 -0.36 4.97
N ASP A 52 15.64 -1.30 4.52
CA ASP A 52 15.36 -1.50 3.11
C ASP A 52 14.32 -0.48 2.68
N PHE A 53 14.63 0.33 1.68
CA PHE A 53 13.70 1.29 1.10
C PHE A 53 13.04 0.66 -0.13
N TYR A 54 11.73 0.78 -0.23
CA TYR A 54 10.98 0.21 -1.33
C TYR A 54 9.97 1.22 -1.89
N ASP A 55 10.14 1.53 -3.17
CA ASP A 55 9.17 2.30 -3.93
C ASP A 55 7.93 1.44 -4.13
N LYS A 56 6.84 1.79 -3.44
CA LYS A 56 5.57 1.07 -3.57
C LYS A 56 4.79 1.47 -4.81
N GLY A 57 5.28 2.43 -5.60
CA GLY A 57 4.51 3.13 -6.61
C GLY A 57 3.46 4.08 -6.01
N TYR A 58 2.72 4.77 -6.86
CA TYR A 58 1.69 5.72 -6.44
C TYR A 58 0.29 5.24 -6.83
N GLY A 59 -0.64 5.25 -5.87
CA GLY A 59 -2.08 5.22 -6.13
C GLY A 59 -2.61 3.93 -6.75
N PHE A 60 -2.17 2.75 -6.30
CA PHE A 60 -2.62 1.47 -6.87
C PHE A 60 -4.07 1.14 -6.52
N PHE A 61 -4.56 1.57 -5.34
CA PHE A 61 -5.98 1.42 -4.97
C PHE A 61 -6.71 2.77 -4.85
N ARG A 62 -6.02 3.89 -5.09
CA ARG A 62 -6.52 5.23 -4.78
C ARG A 62 -7.79 5.60 -5.53
N SER A 63 -7.87 5.32 -6.82
CA SER A 63 -9.06 5.61 -7.62
C SER A 63 -10.30 4.89 -7.12
N CYS A 64 -10.14 3.68 -6.58
CA CYS A 64 -11.25 2.95 -5.97
C CYS A 64 -11.68 3.57 -4.64
N MET A 65 -10.72 3.90 -3.79
CA MET A 65 -11.00 4.56 -2.50
C MET A 65 -11.68 5.92 -2.70
N ASP A 66 -11.19 6.73 -3.63
CA ASP A 66 -11.76 8.05 -3.97
C ASP A 66 -13.17 7.95 -4.56
N SER A 67 -13.48 6.82 -5.21
CA SER A 67 -14.83 6.51 -5.71
C SER A 67 -15.77 5.98 -4.61
N GLY A 68 -15.29 5.88 -3.37
CA GLY A 68 -16.08 5.49 -2.20
C GLY A 68 -16.10 3.99 -1.91
N PHE A 69 -15.28 3.18 -2.59
CA PHE A 69 -15.15 1.77 -2.25
C PHE A 69 -14.38 1.60 -0.94
N ALA A 70 -15.08 1.18 0.11
CA ALA A 70 -14.54 0.82 1.40
C ALA A 70 -13.53 -0.35 1.37
N HIS A 71 -12.60 -0.31 2.32
CA HIS A 71 -11.55 -1.31 2.55
C HIS A 71 -12.03 -2.76 2.49
N ASP A 72 -13.09 -3.08 3.24
CA ASP A 72 -13.59 -4.45 3.42
C ASP A 72 -14.09 -5.12 2.13
N ALA A 73 -14.38 -4.33 1.10
CA ALA A 73 -14.77 -4.87 -0.19
C ALA A 73 -13.64 -4.89 -1.21
N LEU A 74 -12.65 -3.99 -1.08
CA LEU A 74 -11.45 -4.05 -1.89
C LEU A 74 -10.60 -5.26 -1.52
N VAL A 75 -10.50 -5.61 -0.24
CA VAL A 75 -9.71 -6.76 0.24
C VAL A 75 -10.08 -8.08 -0.45
N PRO A 76 -11.37 -8.50 -0.51
CA PRO A 76 -11.78 -9.70 -1.23
C PRO A 76 -11.44 -9.67 -2.72
N LEU A 77 -11.63 -8.53 -3.39
CA LEU A 77 -11.35 -8.37 -4.83
C LEU A 77 -9.85 -8.49 -5.11
N VAL A 78 -9.03 -7.73 -4.37
CA VAL A 78 -7.56 -7.77 -4.48
C VAL A 78 -7.03 -9.17 -4.21
N ARG A 79 -7.57 -9.85 -3.17
CA ARG A 79 -7.23 -11.25 -2.88
C ARG A 79 -7.59 -12.17 -4.04
N TRP A 80 -8.79 -12.02 -4.60
CA TRP A 80 -9.29 -12.82 -5.72
C TRP A 80 -8.44 -12.67 -6.98
N MET A 81 -8.06 -11.44 -7.31
CA MET A 81 -7.17 -11.10 -8.43
C MET A 81 -5.77 -11.69 -8.21
N TYR A 82 -5.18 -11.45 -7.03
CA TYR A 82 -3.85 -11.94 -6.67
C TYR A 82 -3.75 -13.48 -6.75
N GLN A 83 -4.77 -14.20 -6.26
CA GLN A 83 -4.80 -15.66 -6.30
C GLN A 83 -4.90 -16.24 -7.71
N ARG A 84 -5.44 -15.47 -8.66
CA ARG A 84 -5.58 -15.85 -10.07
C ARG A 84 -4.41 -15.36 -10.95
N GLY A 85 -3.50 -14.57 -10.38
CA GLY A 85 -2.43 -13.93 -11.15
C GLY A 85 -2.95 -12.87 -12.12
N ILE A 86 -4.10 -12.26 -11.81
CA ILE A 86 -4.65 -11.12 -12.56
C ILE A 86 -4.03 -9.87 -11.95
N ASN A 87 -3.26 -9.13 -12.74
CA ASN A 87 -2.57 -7.93 -12.26
C ASN A 87 -3.33 -6.64 -12.55
N ASP A 88 -4.33 -6.68 -13.42
CA ASP A 88 -5.03 -5.52 -13.94
C ASP A 88 -6.52 -5.86 -14.06
N THR A 89 -7.41 -4.99 -13.56
CA THR A 89 -8.85 -5.25 -13.63
C THR A 89 -9.38 -5.34 -15.06
N ARG A 90 -8.70 -4.75 -16.04
CA ARG A 90 -9.08 -4.82 -17.46
C ARG A 90 -8.83 -6.21 -18.06
N ASP A 91 -8.00 -7.02 -17.41
CA ASP A 91 -7.75 -8.41 -17.80
C ASP A 91 -8.81 -9.38 -17.23
N ILE A 92 -9.78 -8.88 -16.47
CA ILE A 92 -10.84 -9.71 -15.89
C ILE A 92 -11.93 -9.97 -16.94
N ASP A 93 -12.27 -11.24 -17.13
CA ASP A 93 -13.47 -11.62 -17.90
C ASP A 93 -14.75 -11.18 -17.18
N TYR A 94 -15.68 -10.59 -17.93
CA TYR A 94 -16.91 -10.02 -17.40
C TYR A 94 -17.79 -11.02 -16.65
N GLU A 95 -17.95 -12.22 -17.21
CA GLU A 95 -18.79 -13.26 -16.60
C GLU A 95 -18.14 -13.78 -15.32
N ASP A 96 -16.81 -13.90 -15.31
CA ASP A 96 -16.05 -14.26 -14.11
C ASP A 96 -16.15 -13.19 -13.02
N LEU A 97 -16.09 -11.90 -13.37
CA LEU A 97 -16.27 -10.79 -12.44
C LEU A 97 -17.68 -10.82 -11.84
N ARG A 98 -18.72 -10.87 -12.68
CA ARG A 98 -20.12 -10.95 -12.21
C ARG A 98 -20.36 -12.16 -11.33
N ALA A 99 -19.84 -13.32 -11.72
CA ALA A 99 -19.98 -14.55 -10.93
C ALA A 99 -19.31 -14.42 -9.57
N TRP A 100 -18.15 -13.74 -9.50
CA TRP A 100 -17.48 -13.48 -8.24
C TRP A 100 -18.25 -12.50 -7.35
N ILE A 101 -18.68 -11.37 -7.90
CA ILE A 101 -19.40 -10.32 -7.17
C ILE A 101 -20.70 -10.88 -6.58
N ALA A 102 -21.51 -11.58 -7.38
CA ALA A 102 -22.74 -12.24 -6.93
C ALA A 102 -22.56 -13.24 -5.76
N GLN A 103 -21.34 -13.72 -5.54
CA GLN A 103 -21.01 -14.65 -4.46
C GLN A 103 -20.32 -14.00 -3.25
N ASN A 104 -19.75 -12.80 -3.39
CA ASN A 104 -18.78 -12.27 -2.43
C ASN A 104 -19.05 -10.83 -1.97
N THR A 105 -19.99 -10.11 -2.59
CA THR A 105 -20.31 -8.72 -2.21
C THR A 105 -21.77 -8.57 -1.78
N PRO A 106 -22.10 -7.59 -0.91
CA PRO A 106 -23.49 -7.19 -0.67
C PRO A 106 -24.16 -6.70 -1.97
N ASP A 107 -25.49 -6.87 -2.09
CA ASP A 107 -26.27 -6.51 -3.30
C ASP A 107 -26.05 -5.05 -3.78
N GLU A 108 -25.74 -4.14 -2.85
CA GLU A 108 -25.53 -2.70 -3.11
C GLU A 108 -24.18 -2.38 -3.78
N TRP A 109 -23.24 -3.32 -3.77
CA TRP A 109 -21.92 -3.20 -4.39
C TRP A 109 -21.90 -3.75 -5.82
N ASP A 110 -22.91 -4.55 -6.17
CA ASP A 110 -22.90 -5.42 -7.34
C ASP A 110 -22.81 -4.61 -8.64
N GLU A 111 -23.58 -3.52 -8.75
CA GLU A 111 -23.64 -2.75 -9.99
C GLU A 111 -22.60 -1.60 -10.05
N ALA A 112 -22.31 -0.94 -8.91
CA ALA A 112 -21.36 0.17 -8.88
C ALA A 112 -19.91 -0.27 -9.13
N LEU A 113 -19.49 -1.39 -8.53
CA LEU A 113 -18.15 -1.94 -8.73
C LEU A 113 -17.95 -2.48 -10.15
N VAL A 114 -18.96 -3.15 -10.71
CA VAL A 114 -18.95 -3.59 -12.12
C VAL A 114 -18.83 -2.39 -13.05
N ILE A 115 -19.66 -1.36 -12.89
CA ILE A 115 -19.62 -0.16 -13.72
C ILE A 115 -18.25 0.52 -13.63
N PHE A 116 -17.67 0.60 -12.42
CA PHE A 116 -16.37 1.22 -12.21
C PHE A 116 -15.24 0.44 -12.90
N ILE A 117 -15.24 -0.90 -12.81
CA ILE A 117 -14.25 -1.73 -13.48
C ILE A 117 -14.44 -1.71 -15.00
N GLU A 118 -15.68 -1.68 -15.49
CA GLU A 118 -16.01 -1.65 -16.92
C GLU A 118 -15.79 -0.29 -17.59
N SER A 119 -15.82 0.82 -16.84
CA SER A 119 -15.75 2.15 -17.46
C SER A 119 -14.40 2.42 -18.12
N ASP A 120 -13.38 1.58 -17.88
CA ASP A 120 -12.03 1.64 -18.47
C ASP A 120 -11.32 3.00 -18.23
N THR A 121 -11.91 3.83 -17.36
CA THR A 121 -11.42 5.16 -16.99
C THR A 121 -10.42 5.10 -15.86
N GLU A 122 -10.54 4.09 -14.98
CA GLU A 122 -9.71 3.88 -13.81
C GLU A 122 -9.37 2.40 -13.71
N VAL A 123 -8.13 2.10 -13.37
CA VAL A 123 -7.61 0.73 -13.35
C VAL A 123 -7.18 0.38 -11.94
N LEU A 124 -7.68 -0.74 -11.41
CA LEU A 124 -7.12 -1.32 -10.21
C LEU A 124 -6.02 -2.30 -10.63
N GLY A 125 -4.78 -1.94 -10.26
CA GLY A 125 -3.60 -2.76 -10.48
C GLY A 125 -3.17 -3.46 -9.20
N ILE A 126 -2.79 -4.74 -9.29
CA ILE A 126 -2.14 -5.45 -8.19
C ILE A 126 -0.68 -4.98 -8.11
N PRO A 127 -0.26 -4.30 -7.03
CA PRO A 127 1.08 -3.73 -6.97
C PRO A 127 2.12 -4.83 -6.74
N ASP A 128 3.30 -4.67 -7.35
CA ASP A 128 4.47 -5.51 -7.08
C ASP A 128 4.85 -5.55 -5.59
N LEU A 129 4.47 -4.50 -4.83
CA LEU A 129 4.58 -4.42 -3.38
C LEU A 129 4.04 -5.67 -2.68
N MET A 130 2.95 -6.28 -3.16
CA MET A 130 2.37 -7.48 -2.53
C MET A 130 3.37 -8.65 -2.46
N ARG A 131 4.30 -8.74 -3.42
CA ARG A 131 5.35 -9.77 -3.40
C ARG A 131 6.34 -9.54 -2.26
N GLU A 132 6.68 -8.28 -1.97
CA GLU A 132 7.59 -7.94 -0.89
C GLU A 132 6.91 -8.10 0.47
N LEU A 133 5.69 -7.60 0.62
CA LEU A 133 4.89 -7.77 1.84
C LEU A 133 4.70 -9.25 2.21
N ARG A 134 4.49 -10.11 1.22
CA ARG A 134 4.33 -11.56 1.43
C ARG A 134 5.55 -12.20 2.10
N ARG A 135 6.76 -11.68 1.85
CA ARG A 135 8.03 -12.22 2.37
C ARG A 135 8.33 -11.77 3.80
N LEU A 136 7.65 -10.73 4.29
CA LEU A 136 7.88 -10.22 5.63
C LEU A 136 7.47 -11.25 6.70
N PRO A 137 8.27 -11.39 7.78
CA PRO A 137 7.89 -12.19 8.93
C PRO A 137 6.72 -11.54 9.68
N GLU A 138 5.89 -12.38 10.31
CA GLU A 138 4.70 -11.97 11.07
C GLU A 138 4.94 -12.12 12.58
N PRO A 139 4.31 -11.30 13.44
CA PRO A 139 3.42 -10.19 13.09
C PRO A 139 4.17 -8.94 12.61
N ILE A 140 3.55 -8.16 11.72
CA ILE A 140 4.13 -6.94 11.13
C ILE A 140 3.68 -5.71 11.95
N ALA A 141 4.63 -4.92 12.44
CA ALA A 141 4.31 -3.60 12.99
C ALA A 141 4.27 -2.56 11.86
N VAL A 142 3.16 -1.83 11.73
CA VAL A 142 2.93 -0.82 10.68
C VAL A 142 2.84 0.56 11.30
N VAL A 143 3.61 1.51 10.77
CA VAL A 143 3.70 2.89 11.26
C VAL A 143 3.78 3.87 10.09
N GLY A 144 3.48 5.14 10.35
CA GLY A 144 3.55 6.22 9.38
C GLY A 144 2.40 6.19 8.36
N GLY A 145 2.45 7.13 7.42
CA GLY A 145 1.40 7.33 6.42
C GLY A 145 0.09 7.87 7.00
N ALA A 146 -0.75 8.43 6.12
CA ALA A 146 -2.08 8.89 6.48
C ALA A 146 -3.08 7.73 6.39
N ARG A 147 -3.87 7.53 7.45
CA ARG A 147 -4.72 6.33 7.63
C ARG A 147 -5.68 6.06 6.48
N GLU A 148 -6.35 7.10 6.00
CA GLU A 148 -7.36 7.02 4.92
C GLU A 148 -6.75 7.28 3.52
N GLU A 149 -5.42 7.28 3.41
CA GLU A 149 -4.69 7.53 2.16
C GLU A 149 -3.67 6.42 1.88
N CYS A 150 -2.37 6.76 1.83
CA CYS A 150 -1.32 5.84 1.43
C CYS A 150 -1.13 4.65 2.38
N LEU A 151 -1.53 4.79 3.67
CA LEU A 151 -1.50 3.68 4.61
C LEU A 151 -2.61 2.66 4.28
N ALA A 152 -3.85 3.12 4.02
CA ALA A 152 -4.96 2.24 3.68
C ALA A 152 -4.62 1.31 2.51
N GLU A 153 -3.92 1.80 1.48
CA GLU A 153 -3.49 0.98 0.36
C GLU A 153 -2.62 -0.23 0.81
N VAL A 154 -1.70 0.01 1.75
CA VAL A 154 -0.81 -1.02 2.31
C VAL A 154 -1.60 -1.99 3.19
N LEU A 155 -2.56 -1.49 3.98
CA LEU A 155 -3.41 -2.31 4.82
C LEU A 155 -4.30 -3.25 3.98
N ILE A 156 -4.90 -2.74 2.88
CA ILE A 156 -5.64 -3.56 1.92
C ILE A 156 -4.76 -4.69 1.38
N ALA A 157 -3.52 -4.38 1.01
CA ALA A 157 -2.58 -5.38 0.50
C ALA A 157 -2.22 -6.44 1.56
N LEU A 158 -1.96 -6.04 2.80
CA LEU A 158 -1.68 -6.96 3.91
C LEU A 158 -2.89 -7.86 4.22
N ASP A 159 -4.09 -7.29 4.28
CA ASP A 159 -5.33 -8.04 4.50
C ASP A 159 -5.64 -8.98 3.35
N ALA A 160 -5.45 -8.55 2.10
CA ALA A 160 -5.62 -9.41 0.93
C ALA A 160 -4.68 -10.62 0.97
N LEU A 161 -3.44 -10.43 1.44
CA LEU A 161 -2.45 -11.49 1.67
C LEU A 161 -2.75 -12.35 2.90
N GLY A 162 -3.65 -11.91 3.80
CA GLY A 162 -3.93 -12.57 5.07
C GLY A 162 -2.77 -12.49 6.07
N LYS A 163 -2.00 -11.39 6.03
CA LYS A 163 -0.89 -11.14 6.95
C LYS A 163 -1.39 -10.69 8.32
N GLU A 164 -0.79 -11.19 9.39
CA GLU A 164 -0.99 -10.64 10.74
C GLU A 164 -0.17 -9.35 10.92
N TYR A 165 -0.83 -8.25 11.29
CA TYR A 165 -0.17 -6.96 11.53
C TYR A 165 -0.84 -6.15 12.65
N GLU A 166 -0.10 -5.20 13.20
CA GLU A 166 -0.55 -4.21 14.18
C GLU A 166 -0.19 -2.81 13.69
N VAL A 167 -1.17 -1.90 13.68
CA VAL A 167 -0.93 -0.47 13.39
C VAL A 167 -0.59 0.23 14.70
N ILE A 168 0.60 0.84 14.77
CA ILE A 168 1.00 1.63 15.95
C ILE A 168 0.40 3.03 15.80
N GLU A 169 -0.82 3.19 16.30
CA GLU A 169 -1.62 4.42 16.20
C GLU A 169 -0.88 5.69 16.60
N ALA A 170 -0.01 5.60 17.61
CA ALA A 170 0.78 6.75 18.10
C ALA A 170 1.80 7.28 17.07
N LEU A 171 2.09 6.50 16.02
CA LEU A 171 3.05 6.80 14.97
C LEU A 171 2.39 6.86 13.58
N THR A 172 1.07 6.97 13.51
CA THR A 172 0.28 7.08 12.27
C THR A 172 -0.39 8.45 12.20
N TYR A 173 -0.54 9.00 10.99
CA TYR A 173 -1.09 10.34 10.73
C TYR A 173 -2.58 10.30 10.34
#